data_AF-A0A9Q1A5L9-F1
#
_entry.id   AF-A0A9Q1A5L9-F1
#
_cell.length_a   1.000
_cell.length_b   1.000
_cell.length_c   1.000
_cell.angle_alpha   90.00
_cell.angle_beta   90.00
_cell.angle_gamma   90.00
#
_symmetry.space_group_name_H-M   'P 1'
#
loop_
_entity.id
_entity.type
_entity.pdbx_description
1 polymer ?
#
loop_
_entity_poly.entity_id
_entity_poly.type
_entity_poly.pdbx_seq_one_letter_code
_entity_poly.pdbx_strand_id
1 'polypeptide(L)'
;MAAYQDHSVVRNLILAGHDVHVVTSAPDFVFTSEIQSPRLFIRKVLLDCGAVQADALTVDRLASLEKYSETAVKPRQSILATKIEWLNSIKADLVVSNVVPVACRAAANAGIRYVCVSNFSWDFIYAEYVMAAGNHHRSIVWQ
;
A
#
# COMPACT_ATOMS: atom_id res chain seq x y z
N MET A 1 0.41 -15.31 -2.63
CA MET A 1 0.58 -13.94 -3.17
C MET A 1 0.20 -12.90 -2.12
N ALA A 2 0.75 -11.68 -2.18
CA ALA A 2 0.32 -10.57 -1.31
C ALA A 2 -0.28 -9.43 -2.14
N ALA A 3 -1.47 -8.97 -1.78
CA ALA A 3 -2.18 -7.89 -2.47
C ALA A 3 -2.47 -6.73 -1.50
N TYR A 4 -2.24 -5.50 -1.96
CA TYR A 4 -2.47 -4.29 -1.18
C TYR A 4 -3.64 -3.50 -1.75
N GLN A 5 -4.73 -3.44 -0.97
CA GLN A 5 -5.84 -2.49 -1.08
C GLN A 5 -6.78 -2.56 -2.29
N ASP A 6 -6.58 -3.45 -3.27
CA ASP A 6 -7.48 -3.57 -4.44
C ASP A 6 -8.40 -4.80 -4.37
N HIS A 7 -9.71 -4.56 -4.19
CA HIS A 7 -10.72 -5.62 -4.11
C HIS A 7 -10.84 -6.45 -5.41
N SER A 8 -10.88 -5.79 -6.56
CA SER A 8 -11.10 -6.45 -7.85
C SER A 8 -9.92 -7.35 -8.21
N VAL A 9 -8.70 -6.89 -7.93
CA VAL A 9 -7.48 -7.69 -8.12
C VAL A 9 -7.52 -8.92 -7.23
N VAL A 10 -7.83 -8.76 -5.94
CA VAL A 10 -7.92 -9.88 -4.98
C VAL A 10 -8.93 -10.92 -5.45
N ARG A 11 -10.13 -10.48 -5.83
CA ARG A 11 -11.19 -11.36 -6.33
C ARG A 11 -10.74 -12.17 -7.53
N ASN A 12 -10.14 -11.52 -8.54
CA ASN A 12 -9.70 -12.19 -9.76
C ASN A 12 -8.54 -13.17 -9.52
N LEU A 13 -7.59 -12.84 -8.63
CA LEU A 13 -6.51 -13.77 -8.26
C LEU A 13 -7.03 -15.02 -7.54
N ILE A 14 -8.03 -14.87 -6.67
CA ILE A 14 -8.68 -16.00 -5.99
C ILE A 14 -9.47 -16.88 -6.96
N LEU A 15 -10.18 -16.25 -7.92
CA LEU A 15 -10.89 -16.96 -8.98
C LEU A 15 -9.94 -17.73 -9.91
N ALA A 16 -8.74 -17.18 -10.15
CA ALA A 16 -7.66 -17.87 -10.87
C ALA A 16 -7.00 -19.00 -10.05
N GLY A 17 -7.39 -19.20 -8.78
CA GLY A 17 -6.94 -20.32 -7.95
C GLY A 17 -5.75 -20.01 -7.04
N HIS A 18 -5.36 -18.74 -6.88
CA HIS A 18 -4.24 -18.36 -6.02
C HIS A 18 -4.66 -18.13 -4.56
N ASP A 19 -3.72 -18.39 -3.64
CA ASP A 19 -3.79 -17.93 -2.24
C ASP A 19 -3.39 -16.46 -2.14
N VAL A 20 -4.26 -15.65 -1.55
CA VAL A 20 -4.12 -14.19 -1.52
C VAL A 20 -4.15 -13.67 -0.08
N HIS A 21 -3.00 -13.10 0.33
CA HIS A 21 -2.87 -12.34 1.56
C HIS A 21 -3.11 -10.85 1.29
N VAL A 22 -4.28 -10.35 1.70
CA VAL A 22 -4.64 -8.94 1.59
C VAL A 22 -4.08 -8.18 2.78
N VAL A 23 -3.28 -7.15 2.51
CA VAL A 23 -2.83 -6.20 3.54
C VAL A 23 -3.58 -4.89 3.38
N THR A 24 -4.35 -4.52 4.39
CA THR A 24 -5.25 -3.37 4.32
C THR A 24 -5.57 -2.80 5.70
N SER A 25 -5.92 -1.51 5.77
CA SER A 25 -6.55 -0.88 6.93
C SER A 25 -8.08 -0.83 6.81
N ALA A 26 -8.64 -1.10 5.62
CA ALA A 26 -10.08 -1.10 5.38
C ALA A 26 -10.77 -2.19 6.22
N PRO A 27 -12.06 -2.04 6.60
CA PRO A 27 -12.83 -3.10 7.28
C PRO A 27 -12.88 -4.42 6.50
N ASP A 28 -13.01 -5.55 7.20
CA ASP A 28 -13.04 -6.89 6.56
C ASP A 28 -14.15 -7.05 5.53
N PHE A 29 -15.32 -6.45 5.81
CA PHE A 29 -16.50 -6.57 4.94
C PHE A 29 -16.26 -6.07 3.52
N VAL A 30 -15.27 -5.18 3.30
CA VAL A 30 -14.89 -4.71 1.96
C VAL A 30 -14.45 -5.86 1.06
N PHE A 31 -13.90 -6.93 1.64
CA PHE A 31 -13.46 -8.12 0.90
C PHE A 31 -14.40 -9.31 1.15
N THR A 32 -14.88 -9.50 2.38
CA THR A 32 -15.62 -10.72 2.74
C THR A 32 -17.09 -10.72 2.32
N SER A 33 -17.66 -9.58 1.91
CA SER A 33 -19.03 -9.51 1.38
C SER A 33 -19.20 -10.29 0.08
N GLU A 34 -18.22 -10.19 -0.83
CA GLU A 34 -18.26 -10.80 -2.16
C GLU A 34 -17.25 -11.93 -2.34
N ILE A 35 -16.20 -11.99 -1.51
CA ILE A 35 -15.13 -12.98 -1.61
C ILE A 35 -15.24 -13.96 -0.43
N GLN A 36 -16.02 -15.01 -0.63
CA GLN A 36 -16.12 -16.13 0.31
C GLN A 36 -15.21 -17.27 -0.17
N SER A 37 -13.95 -17.27 0.27
CA SER A 37 -12.97 -18.27 -0.13
C SER A 37 -12.00 -18.61 0.99
N PRO A 38 -11.63 -19.89 1.18
CA PRO A 38 -10.59 -20.28 2.13
C PRO A 38 -9.19 -19.81 1.71
N ARG A 39 -9.06 -19.30 0.47
CA ARG A 39 -7.80 -18.77 -0.09
C ARG A 39 -7.60 -17.26 0.20
N LEU A 40 -8.54 -16.63 0.91
CA LEU A 40 -8.46 -15.23 1.31
C LEU A 40 -7.93 -15.11 2.74
N PHE A 41 -6.81 -14.42 2.90
CA PHE A 41 -6.23 -14.12 4.21
C PHE A 41 -6.12 -12.61 4.38
N ILE A 42 -6.77 -12.04 5.40
CA ILE A 42 -6.74 -10.59 5.63
C ILE A 42 -5.79 -10.26 6.79
N ARG A 43 -4.85 -9.34 6.54
CA ARG A 43 -3.92 -8.79 7.53
C ARG A 43 -4.15 -7.30 7.69
N LYS A 44 -4.54 -6.88 8.90
CA LYS A 44 -4.76 -5.46 9.24
C LYS A 44 -3.46 -4.73 9.48
N VAL A 45 -3.05 -3.88 8.53
CA VAL A 45 -1.89 -2.99 8.67
C VAL A 45 -2.15 -1.72 7.90
N LEU A 46 -1.92 -0.58 8.54
CA LEU A 46 -1.86 0.72 7.87
C LEU A 46 -0.46 0.92 7.27
N LEU A 47 -0.39 1.04 5.95
CA LEU A 47 0.88 1.26 5.23
C LEU A 47 0.86 2.48 4.32
N ASP A 48 -0.33 2.99 4.07
CA ASP A 48 -0.57 4.23 3.38
C ASP A 48 -1.68 4.95 4.15
N CYS A 49 -1.49 6.24 4.38
CA CYS A 49 -2.45 7.09 5.06
C CYS A 49 -3.53 7.64 4.12
N GLY A 50 -3.33 7.53 2.80
CA GLY A 50 -4.15 8.16 1.78
C GLY A 50 -4.14 9.69 1.87
N ALA A 51 -5.13 10.31 1.24
CA ALA A 51 -5.36 11.75 1.32
C ALA A 51 -6.16 12.11 2.58
N VAL A 52 -5.72 13.13 3.30
CA VAL A 52 -6.51 13.82 4.32
C VAL A 52 -7.45 14.78 3.59
N GLN A 53 -8.75 14.56 3.73
CA GLN A 53 -9.78 15.43 3.17
C GLN A 53 -10.04 16.60 4.13
N ALA A 54 -9.99 17.84 3.64
CA ALA A 54 -10.45 19.01 4.38
C ALA A 54 -11.99 19.09 4.35
N ASP A 55 -12.59 18.69 3.23
CA ASP A 55 -14.04 18.57 3.05
C ASP A 55 -14.39 17.44 2.04
N ALA A 56 -15.63 17.35 1.59
CA ALA A 56 -16.08 16.28 0.70
C ALA A 56 -15.38 16.24 -0.67
N LEU A 57 -14.79 17.35 -1.12
CA LEU A 57 -14.21 17.52 -2.45
C LEU A 57 -12.76 18.01 -2.42
N THR A 58 -12.26 18.55 -1.31
CA THR A 58 -10.93 19.14 -1.22
C THR A 58 -9.98 18.36 -0.32
N VAL A 59 -8.78 18.11 -0.86
CA VAL A 59 -7.68 17.45 -0.14
C VAL A 59 -6.83 18.48 0.59
N ASP A 60 -6.62 18.27 1.89
CA ASP A 60 -5.58 18.94 2.64
C ASP A 60 -4.22 18.32 2.33
N ARG A 61 -3.48 18.96 1.44
CA ARG A 61 -2.17 18.49 0.97
C ARG A 61 -1.12 18.49 2.08
N LEU A 62 -1.15 19.48 2.97
CA LEU A 62 -0.18 19.60 4.06
C LEU A 62 -0.42 18.51 5.11
N ALA A 63 -1.66 18.36 5.57
CA ALA A 63 -2.02 17.30 6.50
C ALA A 63 -1.79 15.91 5.90
N SER A 64 -2.01 15.74 4.58
CA SER A 64 -1.69 14.49 3.87
C SER A 64 -0.20 14.18 3.91
N LEU A 65 0.67 15.17 3.66
CA LEU A 65 2.12 14.99 3.71
C LEU A 65 2.61 14.70 5.12
N GLU A 66 2.11 15.40 6.12
CA GLU A 66 2.48 15.17 7.52
C GLU A 66 2.08 13.75 7.94
N LYS A 67 0.84 13.36 7.67
CA LYS A 67 0.35 12.01 7.98
C LYS A 67 1.14 10.94 7.25
N TYR A 68 1.54 11.18 6.00
CA TYR A 68 2.39 10.27 5.24
C TYR A 68 3.78 10.15 5.86
N SER A 69 4.36 11.27 6.29
CA SER A 69 5.64 11.31 6.98
C SER A 69 5.63 10.45 8.24
N GLU A 70 4.62 10.62 9.09
CA GLU A 70 4.46 9.83 10.32
C GLU A 70 4.21 8.35 10.04
N THR A 71 3.38 8.03 9.04
CA THR A 71 2.92 6.66 8.80
C THR A 71 3.94 5.81 8.05
N ALA A 72 4.64 6.38 7.07
CA ALA A 72 5.43 5.62 6.11
C ALA A 72 6.90 6.05 6.01
N VAL A 73 7.25 7.28 6.40
CA VAL A 73 8.63 7.80 6.27
C VAL A 73 9.43 7.62 7.55
N LYS A 74 8.94 8.12 8.69
CA LYS A 74 9.63 7.99 9.98
C LYS A 74 9.88 6.53 10.39
N PRO A 75 8.86 5.62 10.37
CA PRO A 75 9.06 4.22 10.73
C PRO A 75 9.52 3.34 9.55
N ARG A 76 10.03 3.92 8.45
CA ARG A 76 10.30 3.20 7.20
C ARG A 76 11.14 1.94 7.39
N GLN A 77 12.24 2.05 8.13
CA GLN A 77 13.18 0.94 8.29
C GLN A 77 12.57 -0.24 9.05
N SER A 78 11.80 0.03 10.11
CA SER A 78 11.12 -1.02 10.86
C SER A 78 10.00 -1.67 10.05
N ILE A 79 9.19 -0.87 9.32
CA ILE A 79 8.14 -1.41 8.46
C ILE A 79 8.74 -2.30 7.37
N LEU A 80 9.82 -1.88 6.71
CA LEU A 80 10.48 -2.67 5.69
C LEU A 80 11.00 -4.00 6.25
N ALA A 81 11.69 -3.98 7.39
CA ALA A 81 12.19 -5.20 8.02
C ALA A 81 11.07 -6.20 8.33
N THR A 82 10.01 -5.74 9.02
CA THR A 82 8.85 -6.58 9.35
C THR A 82 8.11 -7.08 8.10
N LYS A 83 8.10 -6.30 7.01
CA LYS A 83 7.44 -6.71 5.76
C LYS A 83 8.25 -7.73 4.99
N ILE A 84 9.56 -7.56 4.89
CA ILE A 84 10.46 -8.54 4.25
C ILE A 84 10.35 -9.88 4.97
N GLU A 85 10.45 -9.88 6.30
CA GLU A 85 10.30 -11.09 7.12
C GLU A 85 8.94 -11.76 6.89
N TRP A 86 7.86 -10.99 6.89
CA TRP A 86 6.53 -11.53 6.66
C TRP A 86 6.33 -12.07 5.25
N LEU A 87 6.82 -11.38 4.20
CA LEU A 87 6.72 -11.85 2.82
C LEU A 87 7.46 -13.19 2.64
N ASN A 88 8.62 -13.34 3.30
CA ASN A 88 9.38 -14.57 3.29
C ASN A 88 8.68 -15.69 4.08
N SER A 89 8.06 -15.39 5.22
CA SER A 89 7.38 -16.40 6.04
C SER A 89 6.15 -16.99 5.35
N ILE A 90 5.42 -16.19 4.58
CA ILE A 90 4.30 -16.66 3.75
C ILE A 90 4.75 -17.24 2.40
N LYS A 91 6.07 -17.23 2.10
CA LYS A 91 6.66 -17.66 0.83
C LYS A 91 5.98 -16.99 -0.37
N ALA A 92 5.81 -15.67 -0.34
CA ALA A 92 5.09 -14.96 -1.38
C ALA A 92 5.80 -15.01 -2.75
N ASP A 93 5.07 -15.43 -3.80
CA ASP A 93 5.60 -15.48 -5.18
C ASP A 93 5.50 -14.14 -5.93
N LEU A 94 4.49 -13.34 -5.59
CA LEU A 94 4.17 -12.05 -6.20
C LEU A 94 3.59 -11.09 -5.17
N VAL A 95 4.02 -9.84 -5.24
CA VAL A 95 3.41 -8.69 -4.55
C VAL A 95 2.66 -7.83 -5.56
N VAL A 96 1.37 -7.58 -5.32
CA VAL A 96 0.54 -6.67 -6.11
C VAL A 96 0.16 -5.48 -5.26
N SER A 97 0.49 -4.26 -5.69
CA SER A 97 0.28 -3.05 -4.88
C SER A 97 -0.50 -1.98 -5.62
N ASN A 98 -1.53 -1.40 -4.99
CA ASN A 98 -2.09 -0.12 -5.42
C ASN A 98 -1.19 1.03 -4.97
N VAL A 99 0.02 1.11 -5.57
CA VAL A 99 0.99 2.22 -5.42
C VAL A 99 1.48 2.49 -4.00
N VAL A 100 1.42 1.51 -3.10
CA VAL A 100 1.96 1.67 -1.74
C VAL A 100 3.49 1.53 -1.80
N PRO A 101 4.28 2.62 -1.66
CA PRO A 101 5.71 2.58 -2.03
C PRO A 101 6.51 1.62 -1.16
N VAL A 102 6.15 1.55 0.13
CA VAL A 102 6.73 0.61 1.10
C VAL A 102 6.56 -0.84 0.66
N ALA A 103 5.42 -1.19 0.05
CA ALA A 103 5.15 -2.56 -0.40
C ALA A 103 6.01 -2.93 -1.62
N CYS A 104 6.09 -2.05 -2.62
CA CYS A 104 6.93 -2.28 -3.81
C CYS A 104 8.42 -2.35 -3.39
N ARG A 105 8.89 -1.50 -2.44
CA ARG A 105 10.27 -1.58 -1.90
C ARG A 105 10.54 -2.85 -1.08
N ALA A 106 9.62 -3.25 -0.20
CA ALA A 106 9.79 -4.47 0.59
C ALA A 106 9.90 -5.72 -0.29
N ALA A 107 9.09 -5.79 -1.37
CA ALA A 107 9.15 -6.89 -2.33
C ALA A 107 10.49 -6.93 -3.06
N ALA A 108 10.97 -5.77 -3.54
CA ALA A 108 12.27 -5.65 -4.19
C ALA A 108 13.42 -6.11 -3.27
N ASN A 109 13.42 -5.66 -2.01
CA ASN A 109 14.43 -6.05 -1.03
C ASN A 109 14.37 -7.54 -0.64
N ALA A 110 13.17 -8.15 -0.70
CA ALA A 110 12.99 -9.58 -0.48
C ALA A 110 13.33 -10.44 -1.72
N GLY A 111 13.65 -9.83 -2.87
CA GLY A 111 13.87 -10.55 -4.12
C GLY A 111 12.60 -11.15 -4.73
N ILE A 112 11.43 -10.63 -4.36
CA ILE A 112 10.12 -11.12 -4.80
C ILE A 112 9.63 -10.25 -5.97
N ARG A 113 9.02 -10.89 -6.98
CA ARG A 113 8.41 -10.17 -8.10
C ARG A 113 7.32 -9.25 -7.58
N TYR A 114 7.21 -8.06 -8.16
CA TYR A 114 6.15 -7.13 -7.79
C TYR A 114 5.57 -6.41 -9.00
N VAL A 115 4.29 -6.08 -8.88
CA VAL A 115 3.53 -5.30 -9.86
C VAL A 115 2.78 -4.23 -9.09
N CYS A 116 2.95 -2.97 -9.47
CA CYS A 116 2.14 -1.89 -8.93
C CYS A 116 0.99 -1.64 -9.95
N VAL A 117 -0.28 -1.68 -9.50
CA VAL A 117 -1.50 -1.53 -10.32
C VAL A 117 -2.19 -0.25 -9.91
N SER A 118 -2.22 0.76 -10.79
CA SER A 118 -2.91 2.01 -10.48
C SER A 118 -3.08 2.94 -11.67
N ASN A 119 -3.91 3.96 -11.45
CA ASN A 119 -4.14 5.05 -12.38
C ASN A 119 -2.96 6.04 -12.41
N PHE A 120 -2.31 6.28 -11.27
CA PHE A 120 -1.21 7.22 -11.12
C PHE A 120 -0.11 6.63 -10.24
N SER A 121 1.13 7.10 -10.40
CA SER A 121 2.24 6.71 -9.53
C SER A 121 2.30 7.59 -8.26
N TRP A 122 2.96 7.12 -7.20
CA TRP A 122 3.00 7.83 -5.92
C TRP A 122 3.76 9.15 -6.05
N ASP A 123 4.81 9.17 -6.88
CA ASP A 123 5.60 10.36 -7.17
C ASP A 123 4.74 11.41 -7.86
N PHE A 124 3.84 11.02 -8.77
CA PHE A 124 2.88 11.94 -9.39
C PHE A 124 1.93 12.55 -8.34
N ILE A 125 1.37 11.73 -7.45
CA ILE A 125 0.42 12.19 -6.41
C ILE A 125 1.10 13.14 -5.42
N TYR A 126 2.27 12.75 -4.89
CA TYR A 126 2.93 13.53 -3.84
C TYR A 126 3.78 14.70 -4.39
N ALA A 127 4.18 14.70 -5.66
CA ALA A 127 4.91 15.82 -6.25
C ALA A 127 4.13 17.13 -6.15
N GLU A 128 2.83 17.13 -6.45
CA GLU A 128 2.00 18.32 -6.29
C GLU A 128 1.92 18.80 -4.84
N TYR A 129 1.90 17.86 -3.89
CA TYR A 129 1.80 18.21 -2.47
C TYR A 129 3.11 18.84 -1.99
N VAL A 130 4.25 18.29 -2.41
CA VAL A 130 5.58 18.85 -2.11
C VAL A 130 5.76 20.23 -2.74
N MET A 131 5.28 20.43 -3.97
CA MET A 131 5.30 21.75 -4.61
C MET A 131 4.48 22.78 -3.82
N ALA A 132 3.30 22.39 -3.32
CA ALA A 132 2.47 23.25 -2.47
C ALA A 132 3.08 23.54 -1.10
N ALA A 133 3.81 22.57 -0.51
CA ALA A 133 4.42 22.68 0.81
C ALA A 133 5.83 23.33 0.83
N GLY A 134 6.40 23.62 -0.35
CA GLY A 134 7.76 24.12 -0.50
C GLY A 134 8.85 23.04 -0.35
N ASN A 135 10.06 23.34 -0.85
CA ASN A 135 11.16 22.38 -1.05
C ASN A 135 11.64 21.60 0.19
N HIS A 136 11.21 21.97 1.40
CA HIS A 136 11.54 21.27 2.65
C HIS A 136 11.02 19.82 2.70
N HIS A 137 10.07 19.45 1.83
CA HIS A 137 9.41 18.14 1.82
C HIS A 137 9.91 17.20 0.71
N ARG A 138 10.93 17.59 -0.09
CA ARG A 138 11.42 16.77 -1.22
C ARG A 138 11.97 15.40 -0.82
N SER A 139 12.53 15.27 0.38
CA SER A 139 13.08 14.00 0.88
C SER A 139 12.01 12.96 1.29
N ILE A 140 10.74 13.36 1.31
CA ILE A 140 9.61 12.54 1.76
C ILE A 140 9.10 11.63 0.63
N VAL A 141 9.22 12.07 -0.63
CA VAL A 141 8.77 11.32 -1.80
C VAL A 141 9.76 10.18 -2.06
N TRP A 142 9.24 8.95 -2.13
CA TRP A 142 10.04 7.77 -2.42
C TRP A 142 10.61 7.87 -3.84
N GLN A 143 11.94 7.76 -3.95
CA GLN A 143 12.63 7.44 -5.20
C GLN A 143 12.70 5.92 -5.38
#